data_AF-A0A2E8H865-F1
#
_entry.id   AF-A0A2E8H865-F1
#
_cell.length_a   1.000
_cell.length_b   1.000
_cell.length_c   1.000
_cell.angle_alpha   90.00
_cell.angle_beta   90.00
_cell.angle_gamma   90.00
#
_symmetry.space_group_name_H-M   'P 1'
#
loop_
_entity.id
_entity.type
_entity.pdbx_description
1 polymer ?
#
loop_
_entity_poly.entity_id
_entity_poly.type
_entity_poly.pdbx_seq_one_letter_code
_entity_poly.pdbx_strand_id
1 'polypeptide(L)'
;MGQPGRHGLRPRRPGTCRGTTQGAGDPRPRRQYRVLWFLYAEKRRPEQVAPFISHEHPQTVALILSQLESPQASGILAQLPERQQADVAYRIATMENITPAVLKEIEEALEASLRDILGGNQDVGGPKVVADILNLTGSSVEKNVLDQMDAQDPEVAESVRNLMFTFADINKLTDRELQILLREVDQKDLVVALKAAEDELKDKVLGNMSERVRQFISEEMEFLGPMRLSEVEEVQLRIVQQVRQLEEQGQVTIVRGDSDDTFV
;
A
#
# COMPACT_ATOMS: atom_id res chain seq x y z
N MET A 1 -65.46 22.43 -64.16
CA MET A 1 -64.94 23.09 -62.94
C MET A 1 -64.60 21.98 -61.95
N GLY A 2 -63.42 21.73 -61.42
CA GLY A 2 -62.08 22.30 -61.55
C GLY A 2 -61.04 21.21 -61.22
N GLN A 3 -59.83 21.36 -61.73
CA GLN A 3 -58.70 20.43 -61.58
C GLN A 3 -58.12 20.44 -60.15
N PRO A 4 -57.52 19.33 -59.69
CA PRO A 4 -56.52 19.35 -58.63
C PRO A 4 -55.10 19.32 -59.24
N GLY A 5 -54.31 20.35 -58.95
CA GLY A 5 -52.88 20.37 -59.23
C GLY A 5 -52.06 19.81 -58.05
N ARG A 6 -51.00 19.06 -58.35
CA ARG A 6 -49.75 18.90 -57.57
C ARG A 6 -48.76 18.07 -58.40
N HIS A 7 -47.84 18.73 -59.11
CA HIS A 7 -46.44 19.00 -58.70
C HIS A 7 -45.52 17.77 -58.61
N GLY A 8 -44.89 17.45 -59.74
CA GLY A 8 -43.47 17.75 -59.98
C GLY A 8 -42.43 17.14 -59.03
N LEU A 9 -41.93 15.97 -59.41
CA LEU A 9 -40.71 15.33 -58.89
C LEU A 9 -39.46 16.13 -59.27
N ARG A 10 -38.54 16.34 -58.31
CA ARG A 10 -37.11 16.59 -58.55
C ARG A 10 -36.27 15.68 -57.64
N PRO A 11 -35.18 15.07 -58.12
CA PRO A 11 -34.28 14.26 -57.29
C PRO A 11 -33.18 15.14 -56.68
N ARG A 12 -32.80 14.87 -55.42
CA ARG A 12 -31.56 15.37 -54.82
C ARG A 12 -30.61 14.21 -54.52
N ARG A 13 -29.34 14.43 -54.87
CA ARG A 13 -28.16 13.56 -54.70
C ARG A 13 -27.74 13.39 -53.22
N PRO A 14 -26.86 12.41 -52.91
CA PRO A 14 -26.72 11.85 -51.57
C PRO A 14 -25.85 12.70 -50.65
N GLY A 15 -26.32 12.90 -49.42
CA GLY A 15 -25.54 13.47 -48.33
C GLY A 15 -24.86 12.36 -47.53
N THR A 16 -23.53 12.42 -47.46
CA THR A 16 -22.69 11.68 -46.52
C THR A 16 -23.07 12.02 -45.08
N CYS A 17 -23.60 11.06 -44.33
CA CYS A 17 -23.75 11.16 -42.87
C CYS A 17 -22.63 10.35 -42.19
N ARG A 18 -21.72 11.05 -41.51
CA ARG A 18 -20.86 10.51 -40.44
C ARG A 18 -21.64 10.54 -39.13
N GLY A 19 -21.33 9.59 -38.25
CA GLY A 19 -21.85 9.48 -36.88
C GLY A 19 -23.05 8.54 -36.83
N THR A 20 -23.13 7.53 -35.97
CA THR A 20 -22.40 7.27 -34.73
C THR A 20 -22.63 5.79 -34.44
N THR A 21 -21.59 5.07 -34.04
CA THR A 21 -21.70 3.71 -33.49
C THR A 21 -22.66 3.76 -32.28
N GLN A 22 -23.89 3.28 -32.48
CA GLN A 22 -24.79 2.95 -31.37
C GLN A 22 -24.17 1.76 -30.63
N GLY A 23 -23.44 2.07 -29.57
CA GLY A 23 -23.07 1.09 -28.55
C GLY A 23 -24.35 0.48 -28.01
N ALA A 24 -24.48 -0.83 -28.17
CA ALA A 24 -25.48 -1.62 -27.46
C ALA A 24 -25.27 -1.36 -25.96
N GLY A 25 -26.23 -0.66 -25.36
CA GLY A 25 -26.24 -0.39 -23.93
C GLY A 25 -26.32 -1.71 -23.17
N ASP A 26 -25.28 -1.97 -22.39
CA ASP A 26 -25.20 -3.04 -21.40
C ASP A 26 -26.50 -3.04 -20.55
N PRO A 27 -27.25 -4.16 -20.47
CA PRO A 27 -28.51 -4.22 -19.74
C PRO A 27 -28.33 -4.24 -18.21
N ARG A 28 -27.09 -4.11 -17.70
CA ARG A 28 -26.83 -4.12 -16.26
C ARG A 28 -27.50 -2.94 -15.55
N PRO A 29 -28.25 -3.20 -14.46
CA PRO A 29 -28.92 -2.14 -13.69
C PRO A 29 -27.91 -1.13 -13.16
N ARG A 30 -28.28 0.16 -13.24
CA ARG A 30 -27.41 1.29 -12.93
C ARG A 30 -26.84 1.20 -11.50
N ARG A 31 -25.50 1.23 -11.44
CA ARG A 31 -24.59 1.26 -10.28
C ARG A 31 -24.97 2.32 -9.23
N GLN A 32 -25.93 2.05 -8.34
CA GLN A 32 -26.26 3.00 -7.25
C GLN A 32 -25.95 2.45 -5.84
N TYR A 33 -25.63 1.17 -5.71
CA TYR A 33 -25.27 0.54 -4.43
C TYR A 33 -24.01 -0.30 -4.64
N ARG A 34 -22.82 0.32 -4.53
CA ARG A 34 -21.54 -0.40 -4.39
C ARG A 34 -21.03 -0.08 -2.99
N VAL A 35 -21.33 -0.96 -2.03
CA VAL A 35 -20.84 -0.86 -0.64
C VAL A 35 -19.40 -1.37 -0.50
N LEU A 36 -18.82 -1.11 0.68
CA LEU A 36 -17.44 -1.42 1.07
C LEU A 36 -17.00 -2.87 0.80
N TRP A 37 -17.85 -3.86 1.06
CA TRP A 37 -17.53 -5.27 0.78
C TRP A 37 -17.25 -5.53 -0.71
N PHE A 38 -18.09 -5.01 -1.61
CA PHE A 38 -17.90 -5.21 -3.04
C PHE A 38 -16.70 -4.44 -3.58
N LEU A 39 -16.43 -3.24 -3.07
CA LEU A 39 -15.20 -2.50 -3.35
C LEU A 39 -13.95 -3.23 -2.84
N TYR A 40 -14.06 -3.94 -1.71
CA TYR A 40 -13.00 -4.76 -1.15
C TYR A 40 -12.75 -6.01 -2.01
N ALA A 41 -13.80 -6.75 -2.37
CA ALA A 41 -13.71 -7.97 -3.17
C ALA A 41 -13.21 -7.70 -4.61
N GLU A 42 -13.57 -6.56 -5.20
CA GLU A 42 -13.13 -6.15 -6.54
C GLU A 42 -11.64 -5.77 -6.60
N LYS A 43 -11.06 -5.32 -5.47
CA LYS A 43 -9.64 -4.92 -5.37
C LYS A 43 -8.70 -6.05 -4.93
N ARG A 44 -9.23 -7.22 -4.58
CA ARG A 44 -8.45 -8.37 -4.07
C ARG A 44 -8.33 -9.44 -5.14
N ARG A 45 -7.31 -10.30 -5.04
CA ARG A 45 -7.17 -11.42 -5.99
C ARG A 45 -8.23 -12.50 -5.68
N PRO A 46 -8.73 -13.23 -6.68
CA PRO A 46 -9.74 -14.28 -6.48
C PRO A 46 -9.39 -15.32 -5.41
N GLU A 47 -8.11 -15.68 -5.31
CA GLU A 47 -7.59 -16.65 -4.32
C GLU A 47 -7.76 -16.14 -2.88
N GLN A 48 -7.80 -14.83 -2.70
CA GLN A 48 -8.00 -14.20 -1.40
C GLN A 48 -9.48 -14.13 -1.03
N VAL A 49 -10.39 -14.11 -2.00
CA VAL A 49 -11.84 -13.98 -1.75
C VAL A 49 -12.52 -15.34 -1.63
N ALA A 50 -12.10 -16.32 -2.43
CA ALA A 50 -12.72 -17.63 -2.52
C ALA A 50 -12.83 -18.40 -1.19
N PRO A 51 -11.82 -18.41 -0.30
CA PRO A 51 -11.93 -19.10 0.99
C PRO A 51 -13.01 -18.53 1.91
N PHE A 52 -13.38 -17.25 1.76
CA PHE A 52 -14.40 -16.62 2.60
C PHE A 52 -15.81 -16.99 2.16
N ILE A 53 -16.02 -17.12 0.85
CA ILE A 53 -17.34 -17.37 0.31
C ILE A 53 -17.60 -18.86 0.02
N SER A 54 -16.58 -19.71 0.04
CA SER A 54 -16.73 -21.16 -0.22
C SER A 54 -17.53 -21.91 0.86
N HIS A 55 -17.62 -21.33 2.06
CA HIS A 55 -18.41 -21.85 3.17
C HIS A 55 -19.86 -21.32 3.19
N GLU A 56 -20.18 -20.36 2.34
CA GLU A 56 -21.51 -19.77 2.24
C GLU A 56 -22.49 -20.65 1.45
N HIS A 57 -23.78 -20.42 1.64
CA HIS A 57 -24.81 -21.13 0.87
C HIS A 57 -24.67 -20.81 -0.65
N PRO A 58 -24.83 -21.78 -1.57
CA PRO A 58 -24.64 -21.55 -3.02
C PRO A 58 -25.46 -20.40 -3.61
N GLN A 59 -26.63 -20.10 -3.02
CA GLN A 59 -27.43 -18.94 -3.39
C GLN A 59 -26.75 -17.60 -3.05
N THR A 60 -26.11 -17.52 -1.89
CA THR A 60 -25.35 -16.34 -1.43
C THR A 60 -24.13 -16.14 -2.31
N VAL A 61 -23.41 -17.21 -2.63
CA VAL A 61 -22.26 -17.17 -3.54
C VAL A 61 -22.68 -16.72 -4.93
N ALA A 62 -23.76 -17.27 -5.49
CA ALA A 62 -24.31 -16.85 -6.77
C ALA A 62 -24.67 -15.35 -6.79
N LEU A 63 -25.28 -14.86 -5.71
CA LEU A 63 -25.58 -13.44 -5.57
C LEU A 63 -24.31 -12.59 -5.55
N ILE A 64 -23.31 -12.95 -4.74
CA ILE A 64 -22.03 -12.22 -4.66
C ILE A 64 -21.36 -12.18 -6.03
N LEU A 65 -21.22 -13.31 -6.71
CA LEU A 65 -20.57 -13.39 -8.01
C LEU A 65 -21.32 -12.60 -9.10
N SER A 66 -22.65 -12.51 -9.03
CA SER A 66 -23.47 -11.72 -9.97
C SER A 66 -23.19 -10.21 -9.93
N GLN A 67 -22.62 -9.72 -8.82
CA GLN A 67 -22.28 -8.31 -8.62
C GLN A 67 -20.81 -7.98 -8.95
N LEU A 68 -19.98 -8.99 -9.23
CA LEU A 68 -18.57 -8.80 -9.56
C LEU A 68 -18.36 -8.69 -11.07
N GLU A 69 -17.23 -8.10 -11.47
CA GLU A 69 -16.82 -8.12 -12.88
C GLU A 69 -16.45 -9.54 -13.31
N SER A 70 -16.73 -9.88 -14.57
CA SER A 70 -16.56 -11.23 -15.11
C SER A 70 -15.18 -11.86 -14.85
N PRO A 71 -14.04 -11.13 -14.94
CA PRO A 71 -12.72 -11.70 -14.63
C PRO A 71 -12.57 -12.10 -13.15
N GLN A 72 -13.14 -11.31 -12.24
CA GLN A 72 -13.07 -11.58 -10.81
C GLN A 72 -14.01 -12.73 -10.45
N ALA A 73 -15.23 -12.71 -10.97
CA ALA A 73 -16.22 -13.75 -10.73
C ALA A 73 -15.74 -15.12 -11.26
N SER A 74 -15.12 -15.16 -12.45
CA SER A 74 -14.60 -16.40 -13.02
C SER A 74 -13.42 -16.95 -12.23
N GLY A 75 -12.51 -16.08 -11.77
CA GLY A 75 -11.41 -16.47 -10.91
C GLY A 75 -11.89 -17.07 -9.60
N ILE A 76 -12.91 -16.48 -8.97
CA ILE A 76 -13.44 -16.98 -7.71
C ILE A 76 -14.20 -18.29 -7.92
N LEU A 77 -15.03 -18.38 -8.96
CA LEU A 77 -15.75 -19.60 -9.32
C LEU A 77 -14.77 -20.77 -9.54
N ALA A 78 -13.63 -20.53 -10.19
CA ALA A 78 -12.61 -21.55 -10.42
C ALA A 78 -11.96 -22.11 -9.13
N GLN A 79 -12.01 -21.36 -8.03
CA GLN A 79 -11.47 -21.76 -6.73
C GLN A 79 -12.47 -22.53 -5.85
N LEU A 80 -13.75 -22.60 -6.25
CA LEU A 80 -14.76 -23.36 -5.53
C LEU A 80 -14.68 -24.87 -5.85
N PRO A 81 -15.13 -25.76 -4.95
CA PRO A 81 -15.26 -27.19 -5.25
C PRO A 81 -16.15 -27.45 -6.47
N GLU A 82 -15.78 -28.39 -7.35
CA GLU A 82 -16.47 -28.66 -8.63
C GLU A 82 -18.00 -28.80 -8.52
N ARG A 83 -18.47 -29.46 -7.45
CA ARG A 83 -19.92 -29.62 -7.20
C ARG A 83 -20.62 -28.29 -6.89
N GLN A 84 -19.94 -27.38 -6.18
CA GLN A 84 -20.47 -26.05 -5.90
C GLN A 84 -20.42 -25.15 -7.14
N GLN A 85 -19.40 -25.28 -7.99
CA GLN A 85 -19.28 -24.48 -9.22
C GLN A 85 -20.53 -24.61 -10.11
N ALA A 86 -20.99 -25.83 -10.33
CA ALA A 86 -22.15 -26.11 -11.17
C ALA A 86 -23.46 -25.56 -10.56
N ASP A 87 -23.65 -25.73 -9.24
CA ASP A 87 -24.84 -25.22 -8.53
C ASP A 87 -24.88 -23.69 -8.51
N VAL A 88 -23.74 -23.06 -8.23
CA VAL A 88 -23.60 -21.59 -8.25
C VAL A 88 -23.84 -21.03 -9.65
N ALA A 89 -23.25 -21.63 -10.69
CA ALA A 89 -23.45 -21.20 -12.07
C ALA A 89 -24.92 -21.34 -12.52
N TYR A 90 -25.58 -22.44 -12.16
CA TYR A 90 -26.99 -22.66 -12.43
C TYR A 90 -27.88 -21.59 -11.76
N ARG A 91 -27.58 -21.25 -10.51
CA ARG A 91 -28.31 -20.21 -9.76
C ARG A 91 -28.10 -18.81 -10.34
N ILE A 92 -26.89 -18.46 -10.77
CA ILE A 92 -26.63 -17.20 -11.49
C ILE A 92 -27.47 -17.14 -12.76
N ALA A 93 -27.56 -18.25 -13.51
CA ALA A 93 -28.29 -18.30 -14.77
C ALA A 93 -29.83 -18.27 -14.61
N THR A 94 -30.35 -18.68 -13.45
CA THR A 94 -31.79 -18.80 -13.17
C THR A 94 -32.33 -17.77 -12.19
N MET A 95 -31.46 -16.94 -11.61
CA MET A 95 -31.84 -15.89 -10.67
C MET A 95 -32.68 -14.81 -11.35
N GLU A 96 -33.84 -14.49 -10.78
CA GLU A 96 -34.66 -13.34 -11.18
C GLU A 96 -34.23 -12.06 -10.43
N ASN A 97 -34.95 -10.95 -10.69
CA ASN A 97 -34.67 -9.66 -10.09
C ASN A 97 -34.67 -9.71 -8.55
N ILE A 98 -33.53 -9.36 -7.95
CA ILE A 98 -33.38 -9.22 -6.51
C ILE A 98 -33.89 -7.85 -6.08
N THR A 99 -34.65 -7.81 -4.99
CA THR A 99 -35.09 -6.52 -4.43
C THR A 99 -33.91 -5.80 -3.78
N PRO A 100 -33.79 -4.47 -3.94
CA PRO A 100 -32.72 -3.70 -3.33
C PRO A 100 -32.62 -3.85 -1.80
N ALA A 101 -33.74 -4.14 -1.12
CA ALA A 101 -33.77 -4.36 0.32
C ALA A 101 -33.02 -5.64 0.73
N VAL A 102 -33.24 -6.75 0.00
CA VAL A 102 -32.56 -8.02 0.27
C VAL A 102 -31.07 -7.92 -0.03
N LEU A 103 -30.70 -7.17 -1.08
CA LEU A 103 -29.30 -6.89 -1.38
C LEU A 103 -28.61 -6.16 -0.22
N LYS A 104 -29.25 -5.14 0.35
CA LYS A 104 -28.73 -4.35 1.47
C LYS A 104 -28.55 -5.17 2.75
N GLU A 105 -29.48 -6.07 3.06
CA GLU A 105 -29.36 -6.97 4.23
C GLU A 105 -28.16 -7.91 4.10
N ILE A 106 -27.93 -8.44 2.90
CA ILE A 106 -26.80 -9.33 2.62
C ILE A 106 -25.49 -8.54 2.66
N GLU A 107 -25.49 -7.31 2.16
CA GLU A 107 -24.36 -6.38 2.27
C GLU A 107 -23.97 -6.11 3.73
N GLU A 108 -24.94 -5.79 4.58
CA GLU A 108 -24.71 -5.51 6.00
C GLU A 108 -24.16 -6.74 6.74
N ALA A 109 -24.68 -7.94 6.43
CA ALA A 109 -24.20 -9.20 7.00
C ALA A 109 -22.76 -9.53 6.54
N LEU A 110 -22.45 -9.35 5.24
CA LEU A 110 -21.11 -9.55 4.71
C LEU A 110 -20.11 -8.53 5.25
N GLU A 111 -20.52 -7.27 5.44
CA GLU A 111 -19.67 -6.23 6.03
C GLU A 111 -19.37 -6.50 7.51
N ALA A 112 -20.33 -7.04 8.27
CA ALA A 112 -20.12 -7.46 9.65
C ALA A 112 -19.14 -8.63 9.75
N SER A 113 -19.31 -9.68 8.93
CA SER A 113 -18.38 -10.81 8.86
C SER A 113 -16.99 -10.38 8.37
N LEU A 114 -16.91 -9.46 7.41
CA LEU A 114 -15.65 -8.89 6.96
C LEU A 114 -14.97 -8.07 8.05
N ARG A 115 -15.70 -7.29 8.84
CA ARG A 115 -15.13 -6.54 9.97
C ARG A 115 -14.56 -7.46 11.05
N ASP A 116 -15.22 -8.58 11.33
CA ASP A 116 -14.74 -9.57 12.29
C ASP A 116 -13.43 -10.24 11.83
N ILE A 117 -13.31 -10.50 10.53
CA ILE A 117 -12.13 -11.13 9.91
C ILE A 117 -11.00 -10.11 9.64
N LEU A 118 -11.32 -8.91 9.16
CA LEU A 118 -10.37 -7.79 8.97
C LEU A 118 -9.94 -7.16 10.30
N GLY A 119 -10.73 -7.36 11.37
CA GLY A 119 -10.34 -7.05 12.73
C GLY A 119 -9.12 -7.86 13.20
N GLY A 120 -8.78 -8.95 12.49
CA GLY A 120 -7.48 -9.59 12.56
C GLY A 120 -6.44 -8.87 11.70
N ASN A 121 -5.78 -7.87 12.28
CA ASN A 121 -4.54 -7.24 11.78
C ASN A 121 -4.53 -6.81 10.31
N GLN A 122 -5.39 -5.87 9.93
CA GLN A 122 -4.92 -4.82 9.02
C GLN A 122 -4.69 -3.57 9.85
N ASP A 123 -3.42 -3.24 10.09
CA ASP A 123 -3.00 -1.97 10.69
C ASP A 123 -3.46 -0.83 9.78
N VAL A 124 -4.71 -0.40 9.93
CA VAL A 124 -5.26 0.79 9.27
C VAL A 124 -4.70 2.00 10.03
N GLY A 125 -3.44 2.32 9.78
CA GLY A 125 -2.73 3.41 10.43
C GLY A 125 -1.50 2.94 11.21
N GLY A 126 -1.19 3.66 12.29
CA GLY A 126 -0.04 3.40 13.14
C GLY A 126 1.18 4.26 12.81
N PRO A 127 2.24 4.18 13.64
CA PRO A 127 3.38 5.08 13.57
C PRO A 127 4.06 5.11 12.19
N LYS A 128 4.06 3.98 11.47
CA LYS A 128 4.65 3.85 10.13
C LYS A 128 3.94 4.71 9.08
N VAL A 129 2.61 4.69 9.07
CA VAL A 129 1.82 5.48 8.11
C VAL A 129 2.04 6.97 8.35
N VAL A 130 2.12 7.39 9.61
CA VAL A 130 2.41 8.79 9.96
C VAL A 130 3.84 9.16 9.54
N ALA A 131 4.82 8.30 9.82
CA ALA A 131 6.21 8.52 9.41
C ALA A 131 6.35 8.67 7.88
N ASP A 132 5.71 7.79 7.10
CA ASP A 132 5.71 7.85 5.63
C ASP A 132 5.09 9.17 5.12
N ILE A 133 4.00 9.64 5.75
CA ILE A 133 3.39 10.93 5.41
C ILE A 133 4.34 12.08 5.75
N LEU A 134 4.89 12.10 6.97
CA LEU A 134 5.74 13.19 7.45
C LEU A 134 7.05 13.30 6.66
N ASN A 135 7.62 12.17 6.23
CA ASN A 135 8.81 12.13 5.36
C ASN A 135 8.60 12.83 4.01
N LEU A 136 7.35 12.98 3.56
CA LEU A 136 6.98 13.67 2.32
C LEU A 136 6.49 15.11 2.55
N THR A 137 6.40 15.54 3.81
CA THR A 137 6.02 16.90 4.19
C THR A 137 7.25 17.76 4.46
N GLY A 138 7.11 19.08 4.40
CA GLY A 138 8.19 20.00 4.74
C GLY A 138 8.52 19.97 6.24
N SER A 139 9.79 20.26 6.58
CA SER A 139 10.36 20.22 7.93
C SER A 139 9.57 21.04 8.98
N SER A 140 8.90 22.12 8.56
CA SER A 140 8.05 22.94 9.45
C SER A 140 6.77 22.25 9.88
N VAL A 141 6.16 21.44 9.00
CA VAL A 141 4.94 20.66 9.29
C VAL A 141 5.30 19.45 10.13
N GLU A 142 6.36 18.73 9.75
CA GLU A 142 6.92 17.62 10.51
C GLU A 142 7.13 17.99 11.98
N LYS A 143 7.91 19.05 12.23
CA LYS A 143 8.25 19.48 13.59
C LYS A 143 7.00 19.82 14.40
N ASN A 144 6.07 20.58 13.83
CA ASN A 144 4.83 20.96 14.52
C ASN A 144 4.01 19.71 14.90
N VAL A 145 3.83 18.77 13.96
CA VAL A 145 3.06 17.55 14.21
C VAL A 145 3.74 16.70 15.28
N LEU A 146 5.06 16.48 15.19
CA LEU A 146 5.79 15.69 16.18
C LEU A 146 5.80 16.35 17.57
N ASP A 147 5.91 17.67 17.67
CA ASP A 147 5.84 18.39 18.95
C ASP A 147 4.46 18.25 19.61
N GLN A 148 3.38 18.33 18.83
CA GLN A 148 2.01 18.11 19.33
C GLN A 148 1.78 16.65 19.72
N MET A 149 2.31 15.71 18.95
CA MET A 149 2.25 14.28 19.28
C MET A 149 3.01 13.97 20.56
N ASP A 150 4.21 14.54 20.75
CA ASP A 150 5.02 14.34 21.95
C ASP A 150 4.35 14.90 23.21
N ALA A 151 3.68 16.04 23.09
CA ALA A 151 2.89 16.62 24.18
C ALA A 151 1.69 15.76 24.59
N GLN A 152 1.14 14.96 23.67
CA GLN A 152 0.00 14.09 23.91
C GLN A 152 0.41 12.68 24.35
N ASP A 153 1.39 12.10 23.67
CA ASP A 153 1.91 10.75 23.88
C ASP A 153 3.38 10.65 23.38
N PRO A 154 4.37 10.77 24.28
CA PRO A 154 5.78 10.70 23.94
C PRO A 154 6.20 9.37 23.31
N GLU A 155 5.62 8.24 23.74
CA GLU A 155 6.00 6.90 23.23
C GLU A 155 5.57 6.73 21.76
N VAL A 156 4.39 7.25 21.40
CA VAL A 156 3.90 7.23 20.02
C VAL A 156 4.72 8.18 19.14
N ALA A 157 5.04 9.38 19.64
CA ALA A 157 5.88 10.33 18.90
C ALA A 157 7.29 9.78 18.65
N GLU A 158 7.88 9.11 19.64
CA GLU A 158 9.16 8.42 19.50
C GLU A 158 9.07 7.27 18.48
N SER A 159 7.99 6.49 18.51
CA SER A 159 7.76 5.41 17.54
C SER A 159 7.66 5.94 16.10
N VAL A 160 7.00 7.08 15.88
CA VAL A 160 6.93 7.74 14.56
C VAL A 160 8.32 8.23 14.16
N ARG A 161 9.02 8.94 15.06
CA ARG A 161 10.39 9.40 14.79
C ARG A 161 11.27 8.24 14.36
N ASN A 162 11.27 7.13 15.09
CA ASN A 162 12.11 5.96 14.78
C ASN A 162 11.88 5.39 13.38
N LEU A 163 10.70 5.62 12.79
CA LEU A 163 10.36 5.18 11.44
C LEU A 163 10.69 6.21 10.35
N MET A 164 10.98 7.47 10.70
CA MET A 164 11.29 8.53 9.74
C MET A 164 12.74 8.57 9.26
N PHE A 165 13.70 8.11 10.07
CA PHE A 165 15.11 8.01 9.68
C PHE A 165 15.57 6.58 9.90
N THR A 166 15.89 5.90 8.82
CA THR A 166 16.30 4.50 8.83
C THR A 166 17.82 4.38 8.86
N PHE A 167 18.32 3.19 9.16
CA PHE A 167 19.76 2.93 9.11
C PHE A 167 20.35 3.15 7.71
N ALA A 168 19.55 2.91 6.65
CA ALA A 168 19.96 3.18 5.27
C ALA A 168 20.18 4.67 5.00
N ASP A 169 19.46 5.55 5.70
CA ASP A 169 19.57 7.00 5.55
C ASP A 169 20.90 7.56 6.09
N ILE A 170 21.71 6.76 6.80
CA ILE A 170 23.10 7.11 7.14
C ILE A 170 23.90 7.43 5.88
N ASN A 171 23.55 6.86 4.72
CA ASN A 171 24.20 7.17 3.46
C ASN A 171 24.00 8.65 3.04
N LYS A 172 23.02 9.36 3.60
CA LYS A 172 22.79 10.79 3.33
C LYS A 172 23.64 11.72 4.19
N LEU A 173 24.27 11.21 5.26
CA LEU A 173 25.14 12.01 6.12
C LEU A 173 26.42 12.41 5.38
N THR A 174 26.95 13.59 5.68
CA THR A 174 28.28 14.00 5.22
C THR A 174 29.37 13.18 5.90
N ASP A 175 30.56 13.09 5.30
CA ASP A 175 31.70 12.36 5.89
C ASP A 175 32.04 12.87 7.29
N ARG A 176 31.92 14.18 7.53
CA ARG A 176 32.16 14.78 8.85
C ARG A 176 31.15 14.30 9.88
N GLU A 177 29.86 14.29 9.54
CA GLU A 177 28.79 13.85 10.44
C GLU A 177 28.89 12.35 10.72
N LEU A 178 29.22 11.57 9.69
CA LEU A 178 29.48 10.15 9.83
C LEU A 178 30.67 9.89 10.77
N GLN A 179 31.77 10.63 10.64
CA GLN A 179 32.90 10.51 11.57
C GLN A 179 32.56 10.90 13.02
N ILE A 180 31.62 11.82 13.23
CA ILE A 180 31.12 12.15 14.57
C ILE A 180 30.32 10.95 15.12
N LEU A 181 29.39 10.41 14.34
CA LEU A 181 28.63 9.23 14.70
C LEU A 181 29.54 8.04 15.07
N LEU A 182 30.53 7.75 14.23
CA LEU A 182 31.43 6.60 14.42
C LEU A 182 32.29 6.68 15.69
N ARG A 183 32.39 7.85 16.34
CA ARG A 183 33.07 7.98 17.63
C ARG A 183 32.20 7.60 18.82
N GLU A 184 30.88 7.71 18.66
CA GLU A 184 29.89 7.44 19.71
C GLU A 184 29.34 6.01 19.65
N VAL A 185 29.59 5.29 18.55
CA VAL A 185 29.09 3.92 18.34
C VAL A 185 30.17 2.88 18.68
N ASP A 186 29.78 1.83 19.42
CA ASP A 186 30.67 0.70 19.72
C ASP A 186 31.02 -0.07 18.44
N GLN A 187 32.29 -0.47 18.30
CA GLN A 187 32.77 -1.24 17.15
C GLN A 187 31.99 -2.55 16.98
N LYS A 188 31.61 -3.23 18.07
CA LYS A 188 30.82 -4.47 18.02
C LYS A 188 29.43 -4.26 17.43
N ASP A 189 28.79 -3.14 17.79
CA ASP A 189 27.49 -2.77 17.25
C ASP A 189 27.61 -2.43 15.76
N LEU A 190 28.69 -1.77 15.34
CA LEU A 190 29.00 -1.55 13.92
C LEU A 190 29.18 -2.86 13.14
N VAL A 191 29.92 -3.84 13.67
CA VAL A 191 30.09 -5.15 13.01
C VAL A 191 28.72 -5.81 12.75
N VAL A 192 27.86 -5.82 13.76
CA VAL A 192 26.52 -6.42 13.64
C VAL A 192 25.64 -5.65 12.66
N ALA A 193 25.57 -4.32 12.80
CA ALA A 193 24.70 -3.48 11.98
C ALA A 193 25.07 -3.49 10.50
N LEU A 194 26.37 -3.52 10.19
CA LEU A 194 26.88 -3.53 8.82
C LEU A 194 26.70 -4.88 8.11
N LYS A 195 26.45 -5.97 8.83
CA LYS A 195 26.28 -7.29 8.22
C LYS A 195 25.13 -7.35 7.21
N ALA A 196 23.99 -6.73 7.55
CA ALA A 196 22.80 -6.68 6.70
C ALA A 196 22.67 -5.36 5.90
N ALA A 197 23.68 -4.50 5.95
CA ALA A 197 23.69 -3.25 5.21
C ALA A 197 23.91 -3.50 3.70
N GLU A 198 23.51 -2.53 2.87
CA GLU A 198 23.89 -2.50 1.47
C GLU A 198 25.38 -2.17 1.32
N ASP A 199 26.00 -2.68 0.25
CA ASP A 199 27.46 -2.55 0.07
C ASP A 199 27.89 -1.08 -0.06
N GLU A 200 27.07 -0.21 -0.66
CA GLU A 200 27.34 1.23 -0.74
C GLU A 200 27.46 1.88 0.65
N LEU A 201 26.55 1.53 1.57
CA LEU A 201 26.58 2.04 2.94
C LEU A 201 27.79 1.46 3.70
N LYS A 202 28.11 0.18 3.52
CA LYS A 202 29.31 -0.42 4.12
C LYS A 202 30.58 0.30 3.66
N ASP A 203 30.72 0.51 2.36
CA ASP A 203 31.89 1.16 1.77
C ASP A 203 32.03 2.60 2.28
N LYS A 204 30.94 3.35 2.39
CA LYS A 204 30.96 4.70 2.95
C LYS A 204 31.36 4.73 4.42
N VAL A 205 30.80 3.83 5.23
CA VAL A 205 31.11 3.71 6.66
C VAL A 205 32.56 3.31 6.88
N LEU A 206 33.03 2.26 6.22
CA LEU A 206 34.41 1.78 6.28
C LEU A 206 35.39 2.81 5.69
N GLY A 207 34.97 3.55 4.66
CA GLY A 207 35.69 4.65 4.03
C GLY A 207 36.09 5.75 5.01
N ASN A 208 35.24 6.01 6.00
CA ASN A 208 35.43 7.04 7.02
C ASN A 208 36.17 6.55 8.28
N MET A 209 36.72 5.33 8.26
CA MET A 209 37.50 4.75 9.35
C MET A 209 38.99 4.69 9.03
N SER A 210 39.83 4.62 10.07
CA SER A 210 41.26 4.31 9.88
C SER A 210 41.44 2.88 9.36
N GLU A 211 42.52 2.64 8.62
CA GLU A 211 42.83 1.34 8.00
C GLU A 211 42.79 0.18 9.00
N ARG A 212 43.33 0.40 10.21
CA ARG A 212 43.29 -0.58 11.31
C ARG A 212 41.86 -0.92 11.74
N VAL A 213 40.99 0.07 11.91
CA VAL A 213 39.60 -0.14 12.36
C VAL A 213 38.78 -0.79 11.27
N ARG A 214 38.98 -0.36 10.01
CA ARG A 214 38.36 -0.98 8.84
C ARG A 214 38.68 -2.47 8.77
N GLN A 215 39.97 -2.81 8.85
CA GLN A 215 40.41 -4.21 8.80
C GLN A 215 39.78 -5.05 9.92
N PHE A 216 39.78 -4.54 11.15
CA PHE A 216 39.15 -5.21 12.29
C PHE A 216 37.65 -5.48 12.05
N ILE A 217 36.88 -4.46 11.63
CA ILE A 217 35.44 -4.63 11.40
C ILE A 217 35.18 -5.59 10.23
N SER A 218 35.96 -5.51 9.15
CA SER A 218 35.83 -6.43 8.01
C SER A 218 36.10 -7.89 8.39
N GLU A 219 37.18 -8.15 9.14
CA GLU A 219 37.51 -9.50 9.63
C GLU A 219 36.40 -10.02 10.57
N GLU A 220 35.97 -9.22 11.55
CA GLU A 220 34.93 -9.62 12.49
C GLU A 220 33.58 -9.91 11.79
N MET A 221 33.23 -9.15 10.74
CA MET A 221 32.01 -9.42 9.96
C MET A 221 32.06 -10.78 9.26
N GLU A 222 33.22 -11.20 8.76
CA GLU A 222 33.43 -12.53 8.16
C GLU A 222 33.35 -13.65 9.21
N PHE A 223 33.85 -13.40 10.42
CA PHE A 223 33.78 -14.35 11.53
C PHE A 223 32.37 -14.46 12.13
N LEU A 224 31.53 -13.43 12.02
CA LEU A 224 30.16 -13.50 12.48
C LEU A 224 29.41 -14.58 11.67
N GLY A 225 28.90 -15.58 12.38
CA GLY A 225 28.01 -16.61 11.83
C GLY A 225 26.62 -16.06 11.44
N PRO A 226 25.73 -16.92 10.91
CA PRO A 226 24.36 -16.52 10.62
C PRO A 226 23.65 -16.00 11.88
N MET A 227 22.90 -14.92 11.75
CA MET A 227 22.19 -14.26 12.84
C MET A 227 20.76 -13.91 12.43
N ARG A 228 19.89 -13.67 13.42
CA ARG A 228 18.49 -13.33 13.13
C ARG A 228 18.42 -11.89 12.63
N LEU A 229 17.59 -11.64 11.63
CA LEU A 229 17.37 -10.29 11.10
C LEU A 229 16.92 -9.32 12.20
N SER A 230 16.05 -9.77 13.11
CA SER A 230 15.58 -8.98 14.25
C SER A 230 16.71 -8.52 15.17
N GLU A 231 17.74 -9.36 15.39
CA GLU A 231 18.90 -8.98 16.23
C GLU A 231 19.73 -7.89 15.54
N VAL A 232 19.84 -7.92 14.22
CA VAL A 232 20.52 -6.87 13.44
C VAL A 232 19.73 -5.57 13.47
N GLU A 233 18.41 -5.66 13.26
CA GLU A 233 17.50 -4.51 13.28
C GLU A 233 17.51 -3.80 14.64
N GLU A 234 17.58 -4.54 15.75
CA GLU A 234 17.73 -3.98 17.09
C GLU A 234 19.03 -3.16 17.23
N VAL A 235 20.16 -3.64 16.70
CA VAL A 235 21.43 -2.90 16.74
C VAL A 235 21.39 -1.69 15.81
N GLN A 236 20.83 -1.83 14.62
CA GLN A 236 20.65 -0.73 13.68
C GLN A 236 19.78 0.38 14.29
N LEU A 237 18.73 0.02 15.03
CA LEU A 237 17.90 0.99 15.75
C LEU A 237 18.69 1.76 16.82
N ARG A 238 19.56 1.09 17.59
CA ARG A 238 20.44 1.78 18.56
C ARG A 238 21.34 2.81 17.88
N ILE A 239 21.90 2.48 16.72
CA ILE A 239 22.75 3.41 15.96
C ILE A 239 21.93 4.60 15.45
N VAL A 240 20.72 4.35 14.92
CA VAL A 240 19.79 5.41 14.51
C VAL A 240 19.44 6.33 15.68
N GLN A 241 19.21 5.79 16.88
CA GLN A 241 18.98 6.59 18.08
C GLN A 241 20.20 7.47 18.43
N GLN A 242 21.42 6.96 18.24
CA GLN A 242 22.64 7.74 18.46
C GLN A 242 22.76 8.91 17.46
N VAL A 243 22.41 8.70 16.19
CA VAL A 243 22.36 9.79 15.18
C VAL A 243 21.41 10.89 15.62
N ARG A 244 20.25 10.52 16.18
CA ARG A 244 19.24 11.48 16.65
C ARG A 244 19.70 12.28 17.85
N GLN A 245 20.35 11.64 18.82
CA GLN A 245 20.94 12.36 19.95
C GLN A 245 21.99 13.37 19.48
N LEU A 246 22.78 13.02 18.47
CA LEU A 246 23.73 13.95 17.86
C LEU A 246 23.05 15.08 17.08
N GLU A 247 21.90 14.82 16.46
CA GLU A 247 21.06 15.84 15.80
C GLU A 247 20.47 16.83 16.81
N GLU A 248 19.92 16.34 17.92
CA GLU A 248 19.36 17.17 19.01
C GLU A 248 20.42 18.08 19.63
N GLN A 249 21.67 17.62 19.67
CA GLN A 249 22.83 18.39 20.11
C GLN A 249 23.36 19.37 19.05
N GLY A 250 22.81 19.34 17.83
CA GLY A 250 23.26 20.15 16.70
C GLY A 250 24.61 19.73 16.10
N GLN A 251 25.07 18.50 16.38
CA GLN A 251 26.32 17.98 15.85
C GLN A 251 26.17 17.31 14.48
N VAL A 252 24.97 16.81 14.19
CA VAL A 252 24.60 16.17 12.91
C VAL A 252 23.34 16.84 12.37
N THR A 253 23.26 17.01 11.05
CA THR A 253 22.06 17.50 10.37
C THR A 253 21.46 16.39 9.54
N ILE A 254 20.22 16.02 9.83
CA ILE A 254 19.50 15.02 9.03
C ILE A 254 18.72 15.73 7.93
N VAL A 255 19.15 15.54 6.68
CA VAL A 255 18.40 16.04 5.51
C VAL A 255 17.21 15.10 5.25
N ARG A 256 16.00 15.60 5.52
CA ARG A 256 14.73 14.87 5.31
C ARG A 256 14.05 15.40 4.05
N GLY A 257 13.97 14.56 3.02
CA GLY A 257 13.32 14.86 1.73
C GLY A 257 14.26 15.39 0.63
N ASP A 258 13.82 15.24 -0.63
CA ASP A 258 14.44 15.74 -1.88
C ASP A 258 14.37 17.28 -2.02
N SER A 259 14.28 18.02 -0.91
CA SER A 259 14.44 19.46 -0.97
C SER A 259 15.90 19.77 -1.22
N ASP A 260 16.17 20.10 -2.49
CA ASP A 260 17.33 20.80 -3.07
C ASP A 260 17.63 22.13 -2.33
N ASP A 261 17.78 22.11 -1.00
CA ASP A 261 18.38 23.21 -0.26
C ASP A 261 19.89 23.14 -0.50
N THR A 262 20.25 23.61 -1.69
CA THR A 262 21.60 24.00 -2.05
C THR A 262 22.04 25.05 -1.05
N PHE A 263 22.91 24.69 -0.12
CA PHE A 263 23.59 25.67 0.72
C PHE A 263 24.42 26.59 -0.20
N VAL A 264 24.15 27.90 -0.13
CA VAL A 264 24.94 28.97 -0.78
C VAL A 264 25.96 29.51 0.20
#